data_AF-A0A944NZP7-F1
#
_entry.id   AF-A0A944NZP7-F1
#
_cell.length_a   1.000
_cell.length_b   1.000
_cell.length_c   1.000
_cell.angle_alpha   90.00
_cell.angle_beta   90.00
_cell.angle_gamma   90.00
#
_symmetry.space_group_name_H-M   'P 1'
#
loop_
_entity.id
_entity.type
_entity.pdbx_description
1 polymer ?
#
loop_
_entity_poly.entity_id
_entity_poly.type
_entity_poly.pdbx_seq_one_letter_code
_entity_poly.pdbx_strand_id
1 'polypeptide(L)'
;MSTPDNTVQVTSLPNLAQILPYLLGHYPDDSIALHAPGPNFHDGPTMTCPLPDDSAEWQATAEHAARQFVAYAHDRGHDLAEGVIIYLCREPRPGQSPGETAALLAPVGTWLTNEFVEHRANVLQTIGLVANRWWAYECDVDGCCEGDPLPSPDDPTSVAVQMARLGRAPGPRTRDIIKEFRAATADPAFLMDLHTAADYFNSRCATTAGRDATLALTLEQIDAAMSRFRDGATALTRAMTTQLIVGLQDAAALEAGMAHAGDSDLPHARRLWAYLARHCAEPFRQEAVPVLTLFAFVAWRQGDLIAARLALRDAITTDPEYELATGIHLGTIDGEDPRDWLASAREGHAHRLTHLQHAVEVASEYRLTTDNTAVRFREALDAATSHHYDQVLGADERLLARYGTIDIVNGALADFRSGRRELSDEIAARIILGLQDLHARDVALSTGEESDLPYERQLWGYLARRCVPPHTGKAPPLLTLLGWVAWRQGDTVTASHAFAEAVDIYPGYTMAKLLLDGIRNECDPARLLAMYRDAAAEFAASRPDLDTL
;
A
#
# COMPACT_ATOMS: atom_id res chain seq x y z
N MET A 1 -46.63 -22.87 -28.63
CA MET A 1 -45.38 -22.11 -28.83
C MET A 1 -44.30 -22.91 -28.12
N SER A 2 -43.53 -23.72 -28.87
CA SER A 2 -42.40 -24.45 -28.28
C SER A 2 -41.41 -23.44 -27.74
N THR A 3 -41.09 -23.55 -26.46
CA THR A 3 -39.89 -22.93 -25.88
C THR A 3 -38.71 -23.27 -26.79
N PRO A 4 -37.88 -22.30 -27.21
CA PRO A 4 -36.68 -22.62 -27.97
C PRO A 4 -35.85 -23.60 -27.14
N ASP A 5 -35.49 -24.72 -27.75
CA ASP A 5 -34.65 -25.73 -27.13
C ASP A 5 -33.25 -25.11 -26.95
N ASN A 6 -33.00 -24.55 -25.78
CA ASN A 6 -31.75 -23.87 -25.41
C ASN A 6 -30.63 -24.87 -25.06
N THR A 7 -30.81 -26.15 -25.39
CA THR A 7 -29.88 -27.23 -25.05
C THR A 7 -28.68 -27.23 -26.00
N VAL A 8 -27.48 -27.05 -25.46
CA VAL A 8 -26.22 -27.17 -26.20
C VAL A 8 -25.77 -28.63 -26.21
N GLN A 9 -25.49 -29.17 -27.39
CA GLN A 9 -25.09 -30.56 -27.59
C GLN A 9 -23.57 -30.71 -27.64
N VAL A 10 -23.03 -31.50 -26.71
CA VAL A 10 -21.61 -31.85 -26.63
C VAL A 10 -21.47 -33.34 -26.92
N THR A 11 -21.24 -33.69 -28.18
CA THR A 11 -21.36 -35.08 -28.68
C THR A 11 -20.03 -35.69 -29.11
N SER A 12 -18.93 -34.96 -28.97
CA SER A 12 -17.60 -35.36 -29.45
C SER A 12 -16.48 -34.79 -28.57
N LEU A 13 -15.29 -35.39 -28.62
CA LEU A 13 -14.09 -34.87 -27.96
C LEU A 13 -13.73 -33.42 -28.35
N PRO A 14 -13.76 -33.02 -29.64
CA PRO A 14 -13.53 -31.62 -30.00
C PRO A 14 -14.61 -30.67 -29.45
N ASN A 15 -15.85 -31.13 -29.27
CA ASN A 15 -16.89 -30.33 -28.59
C ASN A 15 -16.56 -30.17 -27.10
N LEU A 16 -16.07 -31.23 -26.43
CA LEU A 16 -15.60 -31.16 -25.04
C LEU A 16 -14.42 -30.19 -24.88
N ALA A 17 -13.51 -30.17 -25.85
CA ALA A 17 -12.39 -29.24 -25.88
C ALA A 17 -12.87 -27.78 -26.08
N GLN A 18 -13.86 -27.57 -26.96
CA GLN A 18 -14.38 -26.24 -27.29
C GLN A 18 -15.30 -25.62 -26.21
N ILE A 19 -15.97 -26.44 -25.39
CA ILE A 19 -16.91 -25.93 -24.37
C ILE A 19 -16.22 -25.31 -23.15
N LEU A 20 -14.95 -25.63 -22.88
CA LEU A 20 -14.24 -25.23 -21.67
C LEU A 20 -14.38 -23.74 -21.30
N PRO A 21 -14.24 -22.76 -22.23
CA PRO A 21 -14.33 -21.35 -21.86
C PRO A 21 -15.72 -20.88 -21.47
N TYR A 22 -16.75 -21.65 -21.87
CA TYR A 22 -18.14 -21.39 -21.49
C TYR A 22 -18.46 -22.01 -20.12
N LEU A 23 -17.81 -23.13 -19.76
CA LEU A 23 -17.92 -23.72 -18.42
C LEU A 23 -17.27 -22.83 -17.36
N LEU A 24 -16.08 -22.30 -17.66
CA LEU A 24 -15.28 -21.52 -16.72
C LEU A 24 -15.59 -20.02 -16.75
N GLY A 25 -16.27 -19.54 -17.80
CA GLY A 25 -16.43 -18.10 -18.07
C GLY A 25 -15.14 -17.39 -18.49
N HIS A 26 -14.04 -18.12 -18.73
CA HIS A 26 -12.77 -17.65 -19.29
C HIS A 26 -12.00 -18.79 -19.95
N TYR A 27 -11.04 -18.47 -20.81
CA TYR A 27 -10.06 -19.44 -21.30
C TYR A 27 -8.85 -19.49 -20.35
N PRO A 28 -8.55 -20.63 -19.70
CA PRO A 28 -7.52 -20.74 -18.67
C PRO A 28 -6.14 -20.95 -19.31
N ASP A 29 -5.47 -19.88 -19.73
CA ASP A 29 -4.12 -20.00 -20.29
C ASP A 29 -3.12 -20.60 -19.29
N ASP A 30 -2.20 -21.41 -19.81
CA ASP A 30 -1.07 -21.99 -19.07
C ASP A 30 -1.52 -22.59 -17.71
N SER A 31 -2.55 -23.43 -17.74
CA SER A 31 -3.25 -23.93 -16.56
C SER A 31 -3.78 -25.36 -16.74
N ILE A 32 -3.94 -26.06 -15.62
CA ILE A 32 -4.77 -27.25 -15.47
C ILE A 32 -6.20 -26.77 -15.17
N ALA A 33 -7.20 -27.31 -15.86
CA ALA A 33 -8.59 -27.14 -15.50
C ALA A 33 -9.25 -28.51 -15.27
N LEU A 34 -10.03 -28.60 -14.21
CA LEU A 34 -10.68 -29.83 -13.74
C LEU A 34 -12.18 -29.59 -13.71
N HIS A 35 -12.93 -30.54 -14.24
CA HIS A 35 -14.38 -30.49 -14.26
C HIS A 35 -14.95 -31.86 -13.95
N ALA A 36 -15.78 -31.95 -12.91
CA ALA A 36 -16.61 -33.13 -12.69
C ALA A 36 -18.01 -32.81 -13.25
N PRO A 37 -18.46 -33.49 -14.32
CA PRO A 37 -19.75 -33.17 -14.92
C PRO A 37 -20.91 -33.56 -14.00
N GLY A 38 -21.89 -32.68 -13.87
CA GLY A 38 -23.16 -32.97 -13.20
C GLY A 38 -24.22 -33.53 -14.18
N PRO A 39 -25.49 -33.71 -13.73
CA PRO A 39 -26.56 -34.23 -14.59
C PRO A 39 -26.81 -33.40 -15.86
N ASN A 40 -26.66 -32.07 -15.79
CA ASN A 40 -26.76 -31.18 -16.96
C ASN A 40 -25.39 -30.82 -17.56
N PHE A 41 -24.36 -31.64 -17.30
CA PHE A 41 -22.95 -31.43 -17.64
C PHE A 41 -22.30 -30.24 -16.91
N HIS A 42 -22.82 -29.02 -17.07
CA HIS A 42 -22.24 -27.79 -16.53
C HIS A 42 -22.44 -27.54 -15.01
N ASP A 43 -23.35 -28.27 -14.37
CA ASP A 43 -23.73 -28.03 -12.96
C ASP A 43 -22.70 -28.52 -11.93
N GLY A 44 -21.75 -29.35 -12.36
CA GLY A 44 -20.78 -29.95 -11.46
C GLY A 44 -19.55 -29.05 -11.19
N PRO A 45 -18.73 -29.40 -10.19
CA PRO A 45 -17.63 -28.56 -9.74
C PRO A 45 -16.59 -28.36 -10.85
N THR A 46 -16.08 -27.13 -10.93
CA THR A 46 -14.93 -26.76 -11.76
C THR A 46 -13.84 -26.11 -10.91
N MET A 47 -12.58 -26.33 -11.30
CA MET A 47 -11.43 -25.70 -10.67
C MET A 47 -10.33 -25.45 -11.71
N THR A 48 -9.63 -24.32 -11.58
CA THR A 48 -8.46 -24.01 -12.40
C THR A 48 -7.23 -23.84 -11.51
N CYS A 49 -6.10 -24.38 -11.96
CA CYS A 49 -4.82 -24.32 -11.27
C CYS A 49 -3.74 -23.90 -12.30
N PRO A 50 -3.04 -22.78 -12.12
CA PRO A 50 -2.00 -22.35 -13.06
C PRO A 50 -0.83 -23.33 -13.08
N LEU A 51 -0.25 -23.54 -14.26
CA LEU A 51 1.00 -24.27 -14.41
C LEU A 51 2.17 -23.30 -14.13
N PRO A 52 3.11 -23.64 -13.23
CA PRO A 52 4.33 -22.88 -13.05
C PRO A 52 5.14 -22.76 -14.35
N ASP A 53 5.98 -21.71 -14.41
CA ASP A 53 6.91 -21.56 -15.53
C ASP A 53 8.01 -22.65 -15.51
N ASP A 54 8.47 -23.04 -14.32
CA ASP A 54 9.41 -24.14 -14.14
C ASP A 54 8.71 -25.50 -14.21
N SER A 55 9.08 -26.30 -15.21
CA SER A 55 8.57 -27.66 -15.40
C SER A 55 8.94 -28.63 -14.26
N ALA A 56 9.98 -28.34 -13.47
CA ALA A 56 10.35 -29.17 -12.33
C ALA A 56 9.26 -29.19 -11.24
N GLU A 57 8.41 -28.15 -11.18
CA GLU A 57 7.33 -28.03 -10.18
C GLU A 57 6.01 -28.66 -10.64
N TRP A 58 5.91 -29.09 -11.91
CA TRP A 58 4.63 -29.51 -12.48
C TRP A 58 4.05 -30.76 -11.86
N GLN A 59 4.89 -31.73 -11.47
CA GLN A 59 4.41 -32.94 -10.82
C GLN A 59 3.74 -32.61 -9.47
N ALA A 60 4.44 -31.87 -8.62
CA ALA A 60 3.90 -31.45 -7.33
C ALA A 60 2.62 -30.61 -7.49
N THR A 61 2.58 -29.74 -8.50
CA THR A 61 1.39 -28.93 -8.83
C THR A 61 0.20 -29.81 -9.25
N ALA A 62 0.43 -30.79 -10.13
CA ALA A 62 -0.59 -31.71 -10.59
C ALA A 62 -1.19 -32.52 -9.44
N GLU A 63 -0.34 -33.16 -8.65
CA GLU A 63 -0.76 -33.96 -7.49
C GLU A 63 -1.54 -33.10 -6.47
N HIS A 64 -1.07 -31.88 -6.19
CA HIS A 64 -1.77 -30.95 -5.31
C HIS A 64 -3.13 -30.52 -5.86
N ALA A 65 -3.21 -30.18 -7.15
CA ALA A 65 -4.45 -29.79 -7.81
C ALA A 65 -5.49 -30.92 -7.77
N ALA A 66 -5.09 -32.17 -8.02
CA ALA A 66 -6.01 -33.31 -7.91
C ALA A 66 -6.53 -33.49 -6.47
N ARG A 67 -5.65 -33.45 -5.45
CA ARG A 67 -6.08 -33.55 -4.04
C ARG A 67 -7.04 -32.44 -3.62
N GLN A 68 -6.75 -31.21 -4.01
CA GLN A 68 -7.62 -30.07 -3.73
C GLN A 68 -8.98 -30.23 -4.42
N PHE A 69 -9.00 -30.68 -5.67
CA PHE A 69 -10.24 -30.90 -6.40
C PHE A 69 -11.10 -32.00 -5.78
N VAL A 70 -10.47 -33.09 -5.31
CA VAL A 70 -11.16 -34.17 -4.60
C VAL A 70 -11.86 -33.65 -3.35
N ALA A 71 -11.14 -32.91 -2.50
CA ALA A 71 -11.72 -32.31 -1.30
C ALA A 71 -12.87 -31.34 -1.66
N TYR A 72 -12.64 -30.46 -2.63
CA TYR A 72 -13.61 -29.48 -3.10
C TYR A 72 -14.89 -30.09 -3.68
N ALA A 73 -14.78 -31.15 -4.49
CA ALA A 73 -15.92 -31.86 -5.05
C ALA A 73 -16.71 -32.59 -3.95
N HIS A 74 -16.00 -33.23 -3.01
CA HIS A 74 -16.61 -33.91 -1.87
C HIS A 74 -17.37 -32.95 -0.96
N ASP A 75 -16.81 -31.78 -0.64
CA ASP A 75 -17.48 -30.75 0.19
C ASP A 75 -18.76 -30.22 -0.46
N ARG A 76 -18.86 -30.31 -1.80
CA ARG A 76 -20.07 -30.01 -2.56
C ARG A 76 -21.01 -31.20 -2.77
N GLY A 77 -20.70 -32.36 -2.17
CA GLY A 77 -21.50 -33.57 -2.27
C GLY A 77 -21.45 -34.25 -3.63
N HIS A 78 -20.41 -33.98 -4.43
CA HIS A 78 -20.24 -34.58 -5.75
C HIS A 78 -19.39 -35.86 -5.66
N ASP A 79 -19.89 -36.96 -6.20
CA ASP A 79 -19.12 -38.21 -6.28
C ASP A 79 -18.21 -38.19 -7.51
N LEU A 80 -16.90 -38.23 -7.29
CA LEU A 80 -15.92 -38.25 -8.39
C LEU A 80 -15.76 -39.64 -9.04
N ALA A 81 -16.40 -40.68 -8.50
CA ALA A 81 -16.54 -41.95 -9.20
C ALA A 81 -17.42 -41.82 -10.47
N GLU A 82 -18.31 -40.82 -10.52
CA GLU A 82 -19.13 -40.53 -11.70
C GLU A 82 -18.32 -39.97 -12.86
N GLY A 83 -17.20 -39.30 -12.57
CA GLY A 83 -16.25 -38.88 -13.59
C GLY A 83 -15.59 -37.52 -13.35
N VAL A 84 -14.33 -37.39 -13.78
CA VAL A 84 -13.62 -36.12 -13.91
C VAL A 84 -13.03 -35.98 -15.31
N ILE A 85 -13.13 -34.78 -15.87
CA ILE A 85 -12.49 -34.38 -17.12
C ILE A 85 -11.33 -33.45 -16.77
N ILE A 86 -10.15 -33.77 -17.32
CA ILE A 86 -8.93 -33.00 -17.15
C ILE A 86 -8.68 -32.20 -18.44
N TYR A 87 -8.37 -30.93 -18.30
CA TYR A 87 -7.97 -30.05 -19.38
C TYR A 87 -6.59 -29.47 -19.10
N LEU A 88 -5.65 -29.64 -20.03
CA LEU A 88 -4.29 -29.12 -19.95
C LEU A 88 -4.11 -28.03 -20.99
N CYS A 89 -4.12 -26.77 -20.56
CA CYS A 89 -4.07 -25.62 -21.45
C CYS A 89 -2.68 -24.97 -21.38
N ARG A 90 -1.98 -24.84 -22.51
CA ARG A 90 -0.71 -24.10 -22.57
C ARG A 90 -0.47 -23.55 -23.97
N GLU A 91 -0.02 -22.29 -24.06
CA GLU A 91 0.42 -21.77 -25.36
C GLU A 91 1.91 -22.07 -25.61
N PRO A 92 2.29 -22.36 -26.87
CA PRO A 92 3.69 -22.56 -27.20
C PRO A 92 4.54 -21.34 -26.86
N ARG A 93 5.69 -21.58 -26.21
CA ARG A 93 6.69 -20.52 -25.98
C ARG A 93 7.40 -20.18 -27.32
N PRO A 94 8.05 -19.00 -27.44
CA PRO A 94 8.75 -18.64 -28.68
C PRO A 94 9.75 -19.72 -29.12
N GLY A 95 9.63 -20.20 -30.37
CA GLY A 95 10.47 -21.27 -30.92
C GLY A 95 9.95 -22.69 -30.66
N GLN A 96 8.85 -22.85 -29.92
CA GLN A 96 8.22 -24.15 -29.65
C GLN A 96 7.04 -24.38 -30.60
N SER A 97 6.93 -25.60 -31.13
CA SER A 97 5.77 -26.03 -31.90
C SER A 97 4.59 -26.43 -30.98
N PRO A 98 3.34 -26.42 -31.49
CA PRO A 98 2.20 -26.94 -30.75
C PRO A 98 2.37 -28.41 -30.32
N GLY A 99 2.95 -29.25 -31.20
CA GLY A 99 3.20 -30.66 -30.90
C GLY A 99 4.22 -30.86 -29.76
N GLU A 100 5.32 -30.12 -29.77
CA GLU A 100 6.29 -30.15 -28.67
C GLU A 100 5.68 -29.69 -27.35
N THR A 101 4.83 -28.66 -27.39
CA THR A 101 4.13 -28.17 -26.18
C THR A 101 3.14 -29.22 -25.65
N ALA A 102 2.38 -29.86 -26.53
CA ALA A 102 1.47 -30.94 -26.14
C ALA A 102 2.21 -32.16 -25.58
N ALA A 103 3.37 -32.50 -26.13
CA ALA A 103 4.22 -33.58 -25.62
C ALA A 103 4.76 -33.27 -24.20
N LEU A 104 5.10 -32.02 -23.90
CA LEU A 104 5.48 -31.60 -22.55
C LEU A 104 4.35 -31.75 -21.53
N LEU A 105 3.10 -31.60 -21.95
CA LEU A 105 1.93 -31.72 -21.06
C LEU A 105 1.53 -33.18 -20.80
N ALA A 106 1.95 -34.14 -21.64
CA ALA A 106 1.55 -35.54 -21.50
C ALA A 106 1.86 -36.15 -20.11
N PRO A 107 3.06 -35.93 -19.50
CA PRO A 107 3.34 -36.40 -18.15
C PRO A 107 2.40 -35.83 -17.10
N VAL A 108 1.96 -34.56 -17.25
CA VAL A 108 1.02 -33.90 -16.33
C VAL A 108 -0.32 -34.62 -16.31
N GLY A 109 -0.82 -35.02 -17.48
CA GLY A 109 -2.02 -35.85 -17.60
C GLY A 109 -1.87 -37.17 -16.85
N THR A 110 -0.76 -37.87 -17.05
CA THR A 110 -0.46 -39.13 -16.35
C THR A 110 -0.42 -38.96 -14.83
N TRP A 111 0.24 -37.91 -14.32
CA TRP A 111 0.32 -37.64 -12.88
C TRP A 111 -1.05 -37.35 -12.27
N LEU A 112 -1.86 -36.50 -12.92
CA LEU A 112 -3.23 -36.22 -12.49
C LEU A 112 -4.09 -37.49 -12.47
N THR A 113 -4.03 -38.29 -13.53
CA THR A 113 -4.80 -39.53 -13.62
C THR A 113 -4.42 -40.52 -12.52
N ASN A 114 -3.12 -40.70 -12.26
CA ASN A 114 -2.65 -41.56 -11.19
C ASN A 114 -3.16 -41.07 -9.82
N GLU A 115 -3.02 -39.78 -9.51
CA GLU A 115 -3.48 -39.21 -8.23
C GLU A 115 -5.01 -39.34 -8.10
N PHE A 116 -5.79 -39.06 -9.14
CA PHE A 116 -7.25 -39.25 -9.10
C PHE A 116 -7.64 -40.71 -8.83
N VAL A 117 -6.96 -41.66 -9.47
CA VAL A 117 -7.20 -43.10 -9.26
C VAL A 117 -6.86 -43.51 -7.82
N GLU A 118 -5.78 -42.98 -7.23
CA GLU A 118 -5.45 -43.21 -5.81
C GLU A 118 -6.56 -42.74 -4.86
N HIS A 119 -7.27 -41.67 -5.21
CA HIS A 119 -8.44 -41.16 -4.49
C HIS A 119 -9.78 -41.75 -4.95
N ARG A 120 -9.77 -42.84 -5.73
CA ARG A 120 -10.95 -43.55 -6.26
C ARG A 120 -11.87 -42.70 -7.16
N ALA A 121 -11.33 -41.66 -7.78
CA ALA A 121 -12.03 -40.92 -8.83
C ALA A 121 -11.86 -41.63 -10.19
N ASN A 122 -12.85 -41.47 -11.07
CA ASN A 122 -12.81 -42.02 -12.43
C ASN A 122 -12.46 -40.91 -13.42
N VAL A 123 -11.31 -40.98 -14.10
CA VAL A 123 -10.97 -40.01 -15.15
C VAL A 123 -11.68 -40.42 -16.44
N LEU A 124 -12.58 -39.56 -16.92
CA LEU A 124 -13.32 -39.79 -18.16
C LEU A 124 -12.49 -39.47 -19.39
N GLN A 125 -11.74 -38.36 -19.34
CA GLN A 125 -10.94 -37.86 -20.46
C GLN A 125 -9.91 -36.82 -19.99
N THR A 126 -8.77 -36.79 -20.65
CA THR A 126 -7.68 -35.83 -20.52
C THR A 126 -7.45 -35.15 -21.86
N ILE A 127 -7.78 -33.87 -21.92
CA ILE A 127 -7.75 -33.06 -23.14
C ILE A 127 -6.62 -32.03 -23.06
N GLY A 128 -5.67 -32.08 -23.99
CA GLY A 128 -4.68 -31.03 -24.20
C GLY A 128 -5.24 -29.92 -25.08
N LEU A 129 -5.01 -28.66 -24.73
CA LEU A 129 -5.40 -27.48 -25.51
C LEU A 129 -4.16 -26.60 -25.72
N VAL A 130 -3.67 -26.56 -26.96
CA VAL A 130 -2.45 -25.83 -27.34
C VAL A 130 -2.66 -25.14 -28.69
N ALA A 131 -2.45 -23.82 -28.77
CA ALA A 131 -2.53 -23.05 -30.01
C ALA A 131 -3.82 -23.32 -30.84
N ASN A 132 -4.98 -23.31 -30.17
CA ASN A 132 -6.30 -23.58 -30.76
C ASN A 132 -6.45 -24.98 -31.40
N ARG A 133 -5.60 -25.92 -30.97
CA ARG A 133 -5.63 -27.34 -31.33
C ARG A 133 -5.86 -28.17 -30.07
N TRP A 134 -6.37 -29.37 -30.25
CA TRP A 134 -6.68 -30.26 -29.15
C TRP A 134 -6.00 -31.63 -29.29
N TRP A 135 -5.72 -32.26 -28.15
CA TRP A 135 -5.16 -33.60 -28.03
C TRP A 135 -6.00 -34.41 -27.04
N ALA A 136 -6.17 -35.71 -27.30
CA ALA A 136 -6.69 -36.66 -26.31
C ALA A 136 -5.55 -37.56 -25.84
N TYR A 137 -5.18 -37.48 -24.56
CA TYR A 137 -4.03 -38.24 -24.04
C TYR A 137 -4.33 -39.71 -23.74
N GLU A 138 -5.60 -40.12 -23.66
CA GLU A 138 -6.00 -41.53 -23.57
C GLU A 138 -6.12 -42.24 -24.94
N CYS A 139 -5.84 -41.55 -26.05
CA CYS A 139 -5.95 -42.14 -27.38
C CYS A 139 -4.67 -42.94 -27.73
N ASP A 140 -4.76 -44.27 -27.76
CA ASP A 140 -3.64 -45.17 -28.09
C ASP A 140 -3.40 -45.32 -29.62
N VAL A 141 -4.13 -44.57 -30.46
CA VAL A 141 -4.04 -44.67 -31.92
C VAL A 141 -3.18 -43.54 -32.46
N ASP A 142 -1.96 -43.87 -32.90
CA ASP A 142 -1.02 -42.94 -33.54
C ASP A 142 -1.71 -42.14 -34.67
N GLY A 143 -1.64 -40.81 -34.59
CA GLY A 143 -2.23 -39.88 -35.55
C GLY A 143 -3.75 -39.67 -35.41
N CYS A 144 -4.40 -40.23 -34.40
CA CYS A 144 -5.80 -39.98 -34.08
C CYS A 144 -5.90 -39.03 -32.88
N CYS A 145 -6.63 -37.92 -33.02
CA CYS A 145 -6.78 -36.91 -31.96
C CYS A 145 -5.44 -36.25 -31.56
N GLU A 146 -4.52 -36.09 -32.52
CA GLU A 146 -3.20 -35.47 -32.35
C GLU A 146 -3.16 -34.07 -32.99
N GLY A 147 -3.52 -33.04 -32.22
CA GLY A 147 -3.32 -31.65 -32.64
C GLY A 147 -4.25 -31.20 -33.76
N ASP A 148 -5.43 -31.81 -33.86
CA ASP A 148 -6.48 -31.36 -34.75
C ASP A 148 -6.98 -29.97 -34.33
N PRO A 149 -7.37 -29.10 -35.28
CA PRO A 149 -7.96 -27.82 -34.94
C PRO A 149 -9.32 -28.01 -34.23
N LEU A 150 -9.67 -27.08 -33.36
CA LEU A 150 -11.03 -27.03 -32.80
C LEU A 150 -12.08 -26.84 -33.91
N PRO A 151 -13.35 -27.27 -33.69
CA PRO A 151 -14.41 -27.15 -34.70
C PRO A 151 -14.56 -25.74 -35.25
N SER A 152 -14.63 -25.64 -36.57
CA SER A 152 -14.77 -24.37 -37.29
C SER A 152 -16.10 -23.67 -36.91
N PRO A 153 -16.17 -22.33 -36.97
CA PRO A 153 -17.44 -21.60 -36.92
C PRO A 153 -18.45 -22.01 -38.02
N ASP A 154 -18.01 -22.67 -39.08
CA ASP A 154 -18.88 -23.20 -40.14
C ASP A 154 -19.45 -24.60 -39.82
N ASP A 155 -18.94 -25.26 -38.77
CA ASP A 155 -19.41 -26.57 -38.35
C ASP A 155 -20.72 -26.42 -37.55
N PRO A 156 -21.85 -26.99 -38.01
CA PRO A 156 -23.12 -26.88 -37.31
C PRO A 156 -23.14 -27.57 -35.93
N THR A 157 -22.20 -28.49 -35.67
CA THR A 157 -22.02 -29.17 -34.38
C THR A 157 -21.11 -28.43 -33.42
N SER A 158 -20.46 -27.35 -33.87
CA SER A 158 -19.60 -26.47 -33.07
C SER A 158 -20.35 -25.92 -31.86
N VAL A 159 -19.79 -26.14 -30.68
CA VAL A 159 -20.29 -25.56 -29.42
C VAL A 159 -20.26 -24.04 -29.49
N ALA A 160 -19.25 -23.45 -30.14
CA ALA A 160 -19.17 -22.00 -30.28
C ALA A 160 -20.34 -21.43 -31.09
N VAL A 161 -20.75 -22.11 -32.16
CA VAL A 161 -21.91 -21.72 -32.97
C VAL A 161 -23.21 -21.86 -32.18
N GLN A 162 -23.36 -22.98 -31.46
CA GLN A 162 -24.53 -23.22 -30.61
C GLN A 162 -24.66 -22.14 -29.52
N MET A 163 -23.57 -21.82 -28.82
CA MET A 163 -23.52 -20.78 -27.80
C MET A 163 -23.79 -19.38 -28.37
N ALA A 164 -23.25 -19.06 -29.54
CA ALA A 164 -23.49 -17.78 -30.22
C ALA A 164 -24.99 -17.60 -30.57
N ARG A 165 -25.70 -18.66 -30.98
CA ARG A 165 -27.16 -18.61 -31.20
C ARG A 165 -27.94 -18.30 -29.93
N LEU A 166 -27.40 -18.63 -28.76
CA LEU A 166 -27.94 -18.29 -27.44
C LEU A 166 -27.48 -16.92 -26.94
N GLY A 167 -26.75 -16.14 -27.77
CA GLY A 167 -26.20 -14.84 -27.38
C GLY A 167 -25.04 -14.92 -26.40
N ARG A 168 -24.39 -16.08 -26.27
CA ARG A 168 -23.26 -16.30 -25.37
C ARG A 168 -21.95 -16.27 -26.15
N ALA A 169 -20.98 -15.51 -25.65
CA ALA A 169 -19.61 -15.49 -26.16
C ALA A 169 -18.70 -16.29 -25.22
N PRO A 170 -17.59 -16.86 -25.72
CA PRO A 170 -16.60 -17.46 -24.86
C PRO A 170 -16.00 -16.38 -23.95
N GLY A 171 -15.65 -16.76 -22.73
CA GLY A 171 -14.98 -15.86 -21.81
C GLY A 171 -13.61 -15.40 -22.33
N PRO A 172 -13.10 -14.25 -21.84
CA PRO A 172 -11.78 -13.75 -22.20
C PRO A 172 -10.67 -14.71 -21.78
N ARG A 173 -9.51 -14.58 -22.41
CA ARG A 173 -8.31 -15.32 -22.04
C ARG A 173 -7.69 -14.75 -20.77
N THR A 174 -7.24 -15.59 -19.83
CA THR A 174 -6.59 -15.12 -18.60
C THR A 174 -5.37 -14.26 -18.89
N ARG A 175 -4.60 -14.57 -19.95
CA ARG A 175 -3.46 -13.74 -20.37
C ARG A 175 -3.87 -12.32 -20.78
N ASP A 176 -5.07 -12.13 -21.31
CA ASP A 176 -5.54 -10.82 -21.77
C ASP A 176 -6.04 -9.99 -20.59
N ILE A 177 -6.64 -10.63 -19.59
CA ILE A 177 -6.99 -9.99 -18.32
C ILE A 177 -5.72 -9.57 -17.56
N ILE A 178 -4.71 -10.45 -17.48
CA ILE A 178 -3.45 -10.15 -16.78
C ILE A 178 -2.73 -8.94 -17.36
N LYS A 179 -2.81 -8.70 -18.69
CA LYS A 179 -2.24 -7.51 -19.34
C LYS A 179 -2.85 -6.20 -18.83
N GLU A 180 -4.03 -6.23 -18.21
CA GLU A 180 -4.59 -5.03 -17.61
C GLU A 180 -3.71 -4.52 -16.47
N PHE A 181 -3.21 -5.38 -15.58
CA PHE A 181 -2.48 -4.94 -14.39
C PHE A 181 -1.00 -5.33 -14.38
N ARG A 182 -0.54 -6.17 -15.32
CA ARG A 182 0.87 -6.53 -15.45
C ARG A 182 1.48 -5.89 -16.70
N ALA A 183 2.63 -5.22 -16.55
CA ALA A 183 3.35 -4.68 -17.69
C ALA A 183 4.00 -5.77 -18.54
N ALA A 184 4.05 -5.55 -19.85
CA ALA A 184 4.79 -6.39 -20.78
C ALA A 184 6.31 -6.18 -20.65
N THR A 185 6.74 -4.95 -20.34
CA THR A 185 8.15 -4.55 -20.21
C THR A 185 8.31 -3.49 -19.14
N ALA A 186 9.35 -3.59 -18.32
CA ALA A 186 9.70 -2.57 -17.34
C ALA A 186 10.41 -1.37 -18.00
N ASP A 187 10.16 -0.15 -17.53
CA ASP A 187 10.92 1.07 -17.87
C ASP A 187 12.01 1.31 -16.80
N PRO A 188 13.30 1.06 -17.09
CA PRO A 188 14.37 1.23 -16.10
C PRO A 188 14.49 2.65 -15.54
N ALA A 189 14.17 3.68 -16.34
CA ALA A 189 14.23 5.06 -15.89
C ALA A 189 13.11 5.36 -14.89
N PHE A 190 11.91 4.77 -15.10
CA PHE A 190 10.83 4.85 -14.14
C PHE A 190 11.18 4.15 -12.82
N LEU A 191 11.79 2.96 -12.88
CA LEU A 191 12.16 2.22 -11.67
C LEU A 191 13.20 2.97 -10.81
N MET A 192 14.10 3.73 -11.43
CA MET A 192 15.04 4.60 -10.70
C MET A 192 14.30 5.74 -9.97
N ASP A 193 13.31 6.34 -10.64
CA ASP A 193 12.50 7.40 -10.04
C ASP A 193 11.60 6.85 -8.91
N LEU A 194 11.12 5.60 -9.05
CA LEU A 194 10.39 4.89 -7.99
C LEU A 194 11.28 4.58 -6.79
N HIS A 195 12.51 4.11 -7.02
CA HIS A 195 13.50 3.90 -5.95
C HIS A 195 13.75 5.19 -5.16
N THR A 196 13.99 6.30 -5.88
CA THR A 196 14.19 7.62 -5.28
C THR A 196 12.98 8.07 -4.47
N ALA A 197 11.77 7.83 -4.99
CA ALA A 197 10.53 8.14 -4.29
C ALA A 197 10.35 7.29 -3.02
N ALA A 198 10.73 6.01 -3.05
CA ALA A 198 10.68 5.12 -1.90
C ALA A 198 11.64 5.56 -0.79
N ASP A 199 12.89 5.91 -1.13
CA ASP A 199 13.86 6.45 -0.17
C ASP A 199 13.36 7.75 0.47
N TYR A 200 12.79 8.63 -0.35
CA TYR A 200 12.24 9.89 0.13
C TYR A 200 11.03 9.70 1.06
N PHE A 201 10.14 8.79 0.71
CA PHE A 201 9.00 8.40 1.53
C PHE A 201 9.46 7.83 2.87
N ASN A 202 10.38 6.87 2.87
CA ASN A 202 10.92 6.26 4.08
C ASN A 202 11.55 7.30 5.01
N SER A 203 12.30 8.26 4.44
CA SER A 203 12.88 9.37 5.19
C SER A 203 11.82 10.28 5.82
N ARG A 204 10.78 10.65 5.08
CA ARG A 204 9.67 11.48 5.62
C ARG A 204 8.86 10.74 6.68
N CYS A 205 8.61 9.45 6.47
CA CYS A 205 7.83 8.61 7.37
C CYS A 205 8.58 8.16 8.63
N ALA A 206 9.82 8.61 8.84
CA ALA A 206 10.59 8.34 10.06
C ALA A 206 9.99 8.99 11.33
N THR A 207 9.09 9.95 11.18
CA THR A 207 8.40 10.65 12.27
C THR A 207 6.90 10.48 12.13
N THR A 208 6.15 10.51 13.22
CA THR A 208 4.70 10.37 13.21
C THR A 208 4.03 11.52 12.44
N ALA A 209 4.40 12.77 12.69
CA ALA A 209 3.86 13.87 11.89
C ALA A 209 4.29 13.78 10.42
N GLY A 210 5.44 13.13 10.14
CA GLY A 210 5.95 12.91 8.79
C GLY A 210 5.10 11.91 8.01
N ARG A 211 4.70 10.83 8.67
CA ARG A 211 3.70 9.87 8.18
C ARG A 211 2.37 10.57 7.94
N ASP A 212 1.86 11.32 8.92
CA ASP A 212 0.58 12.03 8.79
C ASP A 212 0.57 13.01 7.60
N ALA A 213 1.61 13.83 7.45
CA ALA A 213 1.73 14.75 6.32
C ALA A 213 1.83 14.01 4.96
N THR A 214 2.52 12.88 4.94
CA THR A 214 2.66 12.06 3.72
C THR A 214 1.34 11.39 3.36
N LEU A 215 0.64 10.83 4.35
CA LEU A 215 -0.68 10.25 4.18
C LEU A 215 -1.67 11.31 3.66
N ALA A 216 -1.72 12.51 4.26
CA ALA A 216 -2.59 13.59 3.81
C ALA A 216 -2.34 13.94 2.33
N LEU A 217 -1.07 14.07 1.93
CA LEU A 217 -0.71 14.29 0.53
C LEU A 217 -1.14 13.12 -0.36
N THR A 218 -0.95 11.87 0.07
CA THR A 218 -1.38 10.69 -0.69
C THR A 218 -2.89 10.66 -0.88
N LEU A 219 -3.69 11.02 0.14
CA LEU A 219 -5.15 11.11 0.03
C LEU A 219 -5.57 12.15 -1.02
N GLU A 220 -4.98 13.35 -1.00
CA GLU A 220 -5.22 14.38 -2.02
C GLU A 220 -4.83 13.89 -3.43
N GLN A 221 -3.74 13.14 -3.53
CA GLN A 221 -3.29 12.57 -4.80
C GLN A 221 -4.22 11.47 -5.31
N ILE A 222 -4.78 10.63 -4.43
CA ILE A 222 -5.78 9.62 -4.80
C ILE A 222 -7.00 10.32 -5.41
N ASP A 223 -7.53 11.34 -4.73
CA ASP A 223 -8.68 12.11 -5.23
C ASP A 223 -8.39 12.81 -6.56
N ALA A 224 -7.21 13.42 -6.69
CA ALA A 224 -6.79 14.07 -7.93
C ALA A 224 -6.59 13.08 -9.07
N ALA A 225 -6.02 11.89 -8.80
CA ALA A 225 -5.87 10.83 -9.80
C ALA A 225 -7.22 10.29 -10.24
N MET A 226 -8.13 10.01 -9.30
CA MET A 226 -9.49 9.59 -9.58
C MET A 226 -10.24 10.62 -10.43
N SER A 227 -10.15 11.91 -10.11
CA SER A 227 -10.74 12.98 -10.93
C SER A 227 -10.20 12.97 -12.35
N ARG A 228 -8.88 12.88 -12.53
CA ARG A 228 -8.26 12.84 -13.87
C ARG A 228 -8.71 11.63 -14.67
N PHE A 229 -8.82 10.45 -14.04
CA PHE A 229 -9.30 9.25 -14.72
C PHE A 229 -10.79 9.33 -15.04
N ARG A 230 -11.62 10.01 -14.23
CA ARG A 230 -13.00 10.35 -14.61
C ARG A 230 -13.05 11.23 -15.85
N ASP A 231 -12.15 12.21 -15.94
CA ASP A 231 -12.01 13.11 -17.09
C ASP A 231 -11.39 12.45 -18.34
N GLY A 232 -11.07 11.15 -18.28
CA GLY A 232 -10.59 10.36 -19.41
C GLY A 232 -9.06 10.26 -19.53
N ALA A 233 -8.31 10.67 -18.50
CA ALA A 233 -6.87 10.43 -18.48
C ALA A 233 -6.54 8.93 -18.54
N THR A 234 -5.47 8.60 -19.26
CA THR A 234 -4.92 7.23 -19.38
C THR A 234 -3.56 7.07 -18.69
N ALA A 235 -2.98 8.18 -18.24
CA ALA A 235 -1.69 8.23 -17.56
C ALA A 235 -1.62 9.41 -16.58
N LEU A 236 -0.72 9.29 -15.60
CA LEU A 236 -0.37 10.35 -14.66
C LEU A 236 1.05 10.86 -14.94
N THR A 237 1.42 11.96 -14.27
CA THR A 237 2.82 12.42 -14.29
C THR A 237 3.70 11.42 -13.55
N ARG A 238 4.95 11.26 -13.99
CA ARG A 238 5.88 10.28 -13.39
C ARG A 238 6.02 10.43 -11.88
N ALA A 239 6.16 11.68 -11.42
CA ALA A 239 6.25 11.99 -9.98
C ALA A 239 5.01 11.58 -9.19
N MET A 240 3.81 11.80 -9.74
CA MET A 240 2.57 11.41 -9.06
C MET A 240 2.39 9.90 -9.05
N THR A 241 2.75 9.21 -10.14
CA THR A 241 2.70 7.74 -10.23
C THR A 241 3.60 7.11 -9.17
N THR A 242 4.86 7.55 -9.04
CA THR A 242 5.79 6.97 -8.04
C THR A 242 5.34 7.29 -6.61
N GLN A 243 4.86 8.51 -6.35
CA GLN A 243 4.35 8.91 -5.04
C GLN A 243 3.10 8.13 -4.62
N LEU A 244 2.19 7.83 -5.54
CA LEU A 244 1.01 7.01 -5.25
C LEU A 244 1.37 5.55 -4.96
N ILE A 245 2.29 4.95 -5.73
CA ILE A 245 2.72 3.55 -5.52
C ILE A 245 3.29 3.37 -4.11
N VAL A 246 4.16 4.30 -3.68
CA VAL A 246 4.77 4.25 -2.35
C VAL A 246 3.79 4.69 -1.27
N GLY A 247 2.95 5.69 -1.53
CA GLY A 247 1.94 6.16 -0.58
C GLY A 247 0.87 5.12 -0.23
N LEU A 248 0.50 4.28 -1.20
CA LEU A 248 -0.46 3.18 -1.00
C LEU A 248 0.04 2.04 -0.12
N GLN A 249 1.31 2.06 0.31
CA GLN A 249 1.80 1.15 1.34
C GLN A 249 1.20 1.47 2.73
N ASP A 250 0.66 2.67 2.93
CA ASP A 250 -0.06 3.03 4.14
C ASP A 250 -1.50 2.47 4.11
N ALA A 251 -1.90 1.75 5.16
CA ALA A 251 -3.21 1.11 5.25
C ALA A 251 -4.39 2.11 5.19
N ALA A 252 -4.21 3.33 5.72
CA ALA A 252 -5.24 4.37 5.65
C ALA A 252 -5.37 4.95 4.23
N ALA A 253 -4.26 5.05 3.49
CA ALA A 253 -4.28 5.42 2.07
C ALA A 253 -4.96 4.34 1.23
N LEU A 254 -4.69 3.06 1.53
CA LEU A 254 -5.32 1.93 0.87
C LEU A 254 -6.84 1.93 1.06
N GLU A 255 -7.30 2.15 2.29
CA GLU A 255 -8.73 2.21 2.59
C GLU A 255 -9.42 3.39 1.90
N ALA A 256 -8.73 4.53 1.77
CA ALA A 256 -9.21 5.63 0.94
C ALA A 256 -9.32 5.23 -0.54
N GLY A 257 -8.36 4.46 -1.06
CA GLY A 257 -8.43 3.87 -2.39
C GLY A 257 -9.66 2.95 -2.57
N MET A 258 -9.99 2.13 -1.56
CA MET A 258 -11.20 1.31 -1.57
C MET A 258 -12.48 2.14 -1.53
N ALA A 259 -12.50 3.28 -0.82
CA ALA A 259 -13.67 4.16 -0.74
C ALA A 259 -14.14 4.68 -2.12
N HIS A 260 -13.23 4.73 -3.10
CA HIS A 260 -13.46 5.05 -4.51
C HIS A 260 -14.04 3.89 -5.36
N ALA A 261 -14.50 2.80 -4.74
CA ALA A 261 -15.21 1.71 -5.42
C ALA A 261 -16.75 1.89 -5.46
N GLY A 262 -17.21 3.15 -5.54
CA GLY A 262 -18.63 3.46 -5.78
C GLY A 262 -19.04 3.13 -7.23
N ASP A 263 -20.32 2.83 -7.46
CA ASP A 263 -20.79 2.31 -8.75
C ASP A 263 -20.45 3.20 -9.96
N SER A 264 -20.46 4.53 -9.78
CA SER A 264 -20.04 5.50 -10.81
C SER A 264 -18.53 5.53 -11.05
N ASP A 265 -17.73 5.16 -10.05
CA ASP A 265 -16.27 5.25 -10.08
C ASP A 265 -15.61 3.93 -10.53
N LEU A 266 -16.31 2.79 -10.49
CA LEU A 266 -15.75 1.46 -10.79
C LEU A 266 -14.93 1.39 -12.10
N PRO A 267 -15.41 1.89 -13.26
CA PRO A 267 -14.61 1.82 -14.49
C PRO A 267 -13.34 2.67 -14.41
N HIS A 268 -13.38 3.78 -13.68
CA HIS A 268 -12.27 4.72 -13.54
C HIS A 268 -11.23 4.20 -12.55
N ALA A 269 -11.69 3.68 -11.41
CA ALA A 269 -10.86 3.04 -10.38
C ALA A 269 -10.14 1.82 -10.96
N ARG A 270 -10.83 0.94 -11.72
CA ARG A 270 -10.19 -0.21 -12.37
C ARG A 270 -9.04 0.23 -13.25
N ARG A 271 -9.23 1.26 -14.08
CA ARG A 271 -8.18 1.78 -14.97
C ARG A 271 -7.01 2.39 -14.21
N LEU A 272 -7.28 3.11 -13.12
CA LEU A 272 -6.24 3.74 -12.29
C LEU A 272 -5.38 2.67 -11.60
N TRP A 273 -6.00 1.72 -10.91
CA TRP A 273 -5.28 0.66 -10.20
C TRP A 273 -4.54 -0.27 -11.15
N ALA A 274 -5.15 -0.62 -12.28
CA ALA A 274 -4.48 -1.31 -13.38
C ALA A 274 -3.26 -0.52 -13.90
N TYR A 275 -3.40 0.80 -14.07
CA TYR A 275 -2.31 1.67 -14.49
C TYR A 275 -1.15 1.67 -13.50
N LEU A 276 -1.42 1.84 -12.20
CA LEU A 276 -0.36 1.83 -11.17
C LEU A 276 0.30 0.45 -11.05
N ALA A 277 -0.47 -0.65 -11.09
CA ALA A 277 0.06 -2.01 -10.98
C ALA A 277 1.04 -2.34 -12.12
N ARG A 278 0.76 -1.87 -13.35
CA ARG A 278 1.67 -2.05 -14.49
C ARG A 278 3.03 -1.36 -14.29
N HIS A 279 3.13 -0.36 -13.42
CA HIS A 279 4.40 0.33 -13.16
C HIS A 279 5.24 -0.35 -12.07
N CYS A 280 4.69 -1.37 -11.41
CA CYS A 280 5.37 -2.13 -10.37
C CYS A 280 5.99 -3.39 -11.02
N ALA A 281 7.26 -3.28 -11.40
CA ALA A 281 8.06 -4.38 -11.95
C ALA A 281 9.28 -4.63 -11.07
N GLU A 282 9.94 -5.78 -11.24
CA GLU A 282 11.15 -6.15 -10.49
C GLU A 282 12.18 -4.98 -10.46
N PRO A 283 12.73 -4.59 -9.30
CA PRO A 283 12.61 -5.21 -7.97
C PRO A 283 11.39 -4.79 -7.14
N PHE A 284 10.52 -3.91 -7.66
CA PHE A 284 9.40 -3.31 -6.94
C PHE A 284 8.09 -4.11 -7.06
N ARG A 285 8.15 -5.44 -7.02
CA ARG A 285 6.93 -6.27 -7.06
C ARG A 285 6.14 -6.18 -5.76
N GLN A 286 6.83 -6.04 -4.62
CA GLN A 286 6.19 -5.91 -3.31
C GLN A 286 5.27 -4.70 -3.25
N GLU A 287 5.70 -3.58 -3.84
CA GLU A 287 4.92 -2.34 -3.90
C GLU A 287 3.66 -2.47 -4.77
N ALA A 288 3.57 -3.52 -5.62
CA ALA A 288 2.37 -3.82 -6.37
C ALA A 288 1.24 -4.38 -5.50
N VAL A 289 1.54 -5.01 -4.36
CA VAL A 289 0.59 -5.79 -3.55
C VAL A 289 -0.64 -4.96 -3.14
N PRO A 290 -0.51 -3.74 -2.58
CA PRO A 290 -1.67 -2.92 -2.23
C PRO A 290 -2.47 -2.50 -3.47
N VAL A 291 -1.78 -2.18 -4.57
CA VAL A 291 -2.41 -1.74 -5.83
C VAL A 291 -3.19 -2.88 -6.50
N LEU A 292 -2.63 -4.08 -6.52
CA LEU A 292 -3.30 -5.30 -7.01
C LEU A 292 -4.52 -5.64 -6.16
N THR A 293 -4.43 -5.43 -4.85
CA THR A 293 -5.54 -5.61 -3.92
C THR A 293 -6.69 -4.63 -4.22
N LEU A 294 -6.39 -3.36 -4.48
CA LEU A 294 -7.39 -2.37 -4.92
C LEU A 294 -8.01 -2.72 -6.28
N PHE A 295 -7.20 -3.11 -7.26
CA PHE A 295 -7.69 -3.56 -8.55
C PHE A 295 -8.65 -4.75 -8.38
N ALA A 296 -8.26 -5.73 -7.56
CA ALA A 296 -9.07 -6.91 -7.32
C ALA A 296 -10.39 -6.58 -6.64
N PHE A 297 -10.38 -5.70 -5.63
CA PHE A 297 -11.59 -5.25 -4.96
C PHE A 297 -12.57 -4.59 -5.94
N VAL A 298 -12.06 -3.72 -6.82
CA VAL A 298 -12.88 -3.07 -7.86
C VAL A 298 -13.41 -4.08 -8.89
N ALA A 299 -12.60 -5.05 -9.31
CA ALA A 299 -13.04 -6.11 -10.21
C ALA A 299 -14.14 -6.97 -9.57
N TRP A 300 -14.00 -7.32 -8.29
CA TRP A 300 -15.03 -8.04 -7.54
C TRP A 300 -16.33 -7.24 -7.46
N ARG A 301 -16.26 -5.93 -7.20
CA ARG A 301 -17.40 -5.00 -7.23
C ARG A 301 -18.09 -4.91 -8.59
N GLN A 302 -17.36 -5.12 -9.68
CA GLN A 302 -17.91 -5.17 -11.04
C GLN A 302 -18.52 -6.55 -11.39
N GLY A 303 -18.41 -7.53 -10.50
CA GLY A 303 -18.81 -8.92 -10.76
C GLY A 303 -17.79 -9.72 -11.58
N ASP A 304 -16.59 -9.17 -11.83
CA ASP A 304 -15.51 -9.84 -12.55
C ASP A 304 -14.61 -10.60 -11.56
N LEU A 305 -15.12 -11.74 -11.10
CA LEU A 305 -14.42 -12.62 -10.15
C LEU A 305 -13.12 -13.19 -10.71
N ILE A 306 -13.00 -13.30 -12.03
CA ILE A 306 -11.82 -13.87 -12.68
C ILE A 306 -10.67 -12.87 -12.60
N ALA A 307 -10.89 -11.61 -13.00
CA ALA A 307 -9.86 -10.59 -12.84
C ALA A 307 -9.50 -10.34 -11.38
N ALA A 308 -10.49 -10.35 -10.48
CA ALA A 308 -10.25 -10.22 -9.04
C ALA A 308 -9.32 -11.31 -8.52
N ARG A 309 -9.64 -12.59 -8.77
CA ARG A 309 -8.84 -13.72 -8.28
C ARG A 309 -7.46 -13.79 -8.93
N LEU A 310 -7.31 -13.40 -10.19
CA LEU A 310 -6.00 -13.33 -10.84
C LEU A 310 -5.09 -12.28 -10.19
N ALA A 311 -5.62 -11.09 -9.89
CA ALA A 311 -4.86 -10.05 -9.23
C ALA A 311 -4.56 -10.37 -7.75
N LEU A 312 -5.50 -10.97 -7.03
CA LEU A 312 -5.28 -11.42 -5.64
C LEU A 312 -4.25 -12.53 -5.57
N ARG A 313 -4.26 -13.47 -6.52
CA ARG A 313 -3.22 -14.49 -6.61
C ARG A 313 -1.84 -13.86 -6.80
N ASP A 314 -1.70 -12.90 -7.70
CA ASP A 314 -0.43 -12.19 -7.89
C ASP A 314 0.01 -11.46 -6.61
N ALA A 315 -0.94 -10.85 -5.89
CA ALA A 315 -0.68 -10.18 -4.61
C ALA A 315 -0.24 -11.18 -3.52
N ILE A 316 -0.99 -12.26 -3.29
CA ILE A 316 -0.73 -13.29 -2.26
C ILE A 316 0.55 -14.07 -2.57
N THR A 317 0.84 -14.37 -3.83
CA THR A 317 2.11 -15.00 -4.20
C THR A 317 3.30 -14.09 -3.90
N THR A 318 3.12 -12.77 -4.03
CA THR A 318 4.18 -11.79 -3.74
C THR A 318 4.35 -11.58 -2.24
N ASP A 319 3.25 -11.46 -1.51
CA ASP A 319 3.22 -11.34 -0.05
C ASP A 319 2.07 -12.19 0.53
N PRO A 320 2.37 -13.43 0.99
CA PRO A 320 1.37 -14.32 1.57
C PRO A 320 0.76 -13.81 2.87
N GLU A 321 1.46 -12.92 3.58
CA GLU A 321 1.06 -12.39 4.89
C GLU A 321 0.19 -11.12 4.74
N TYR A 322 -0.07 -10.67 3.50
CA TYR A 322 -0.88 -9.47 3.26
C TYR A 322 -2.37 -9.73 3.52
N GLU A 323 -2.78 -9.52 4.76
CA GLU A 323 -4.10 -9.90 5.30
C GLU A 323 -5.29 -9.43 4.45
N LEU A 324 -5.25 -8.20 3.91
CA LEU A 324 -6.37 -7.67 3.12
C LEU A 324 -6.56 -8.43 1.79
N ALA A 325 -5.47 -8.82 1.12
CA ALA A 325 -5.56 -9.60 -0.11
C ALA A 325 -6.15 -10.99 0.17
N THR A 326 -5.66 -11.64 1.24
CA THR A 326 -6.18 -12.93 1.69
C THR A 326 -7.66 -12.83 2.09
N GLY A 327 -8.03 -11.79 2.85
CA GLY A 327 -9.42 -11.54 3.27
C GLY A 327 -10.37 -11.35 2.08
N ILE A 328 -9.99 -10.50 1.12
CA ILE A 328 -10.78 -10.31 -0.10
C ILE A 328 -10.87 -11.61 -0.92
N HIS A 329 -9.78 -12.39 -0.99
CA HIS A 329 -9.78 -13.67 -1.70
C HIS A 329 -10.79 -14.65 -1.09
N LEU A 330 -10.78 -14.81 0.22
CA LEU A 330 -11.75 -15.63 0.95
C LEU A 330 -13.18 -15.11 0.78
N GLY A 331 -13.40 -13.80 0.89
CA GLY A 331 -14.72 -13.19 0.63
C GLY A 331 -15.27 -13.49 -0.77
N THR A 332 -14.39 -13.58 -1.78
CA THR A 332 -14.80 -13.99 -3.14
C THR A 332 -15.14 -15.48 -3.28
N ILE A 333 -14.67 -16.32 -2.36
CA ILE A 333 -14.95 -17.77 -2.32
C ILE A 333 -16.25 -18.02 -1.56
N ASP A 334 -16.42 -17.34 -0.43
CA ASP A 334 -17.57 -17.47 0.47
C ASP A 334 -18.82 -16.78 -0.07
N GLY A 335 -18.67 -15.96 -1.11
CA GLY A 335 -19.79 -15.29 -1.80
C GLY A 335 -20.34 -14.11 -1.01
N GLU A 336 -19.48 -13.43 -0.25
CA GLU A 336 -19.84 -12.21 0.49
C GLU A 336 -20.25 -11.07 -0.47
N ASP A 337 -21.01 -10.08 0.02
CA ASP A 337 -21.32 -8.88 -0.75
C ASP A 337 -20.18 -7.86 -0.60
N PRO A 338 -19.44 -7.51 -1.68
CA PRO A 338 -18.37 -6.51 -1.61
C PRO A 338 -18.87 -5.09 -1.27
N ARG A 339 -20.18 -4.86 -1.20
CA ARG A 339 -20.77 -3.61 -0.69
C ARG A 339 -20.59 -3.42 0.81
N ASP A 340 -20.59 -4.49 1.57
CA ASP A 340 -20.40 -4.42 3.03
C ASP A 340 -18.96 -4.02 3.35
N TRP A 341 -18.00 -4.58 2.61
CA TRP A 341 -16.58 -4.19 2.65
C TRP A 341 -16.37 -2.71 2.30
N LEU A 342 -17.05 -2.21 1.26
CA LEU A 342 -16.99 -0.78 0.89
C LEU A 342 -17.56 0.10 2.00
N ALA A 343 -18.67 -0.29 2.62
CA ALA A 343 -19.29 0.47 3.70
C ALA A 343 -18.33 0.59 4.89
N SER A 344 -17.73 -0.53 5.30
CA SER A 344 -16.71 -0.57 6.36
C SER A 344 -15.51 0.31 6.02
N ALA A 345 -15.00 0.24 4.78
CA ALA A 345 -13.88 1.06 4.32
C ALA A 345 -14.18 2.56 4.35
N ARG A 346 -15.42 2.96 4.04
CA ARG A 346 -15.81 4.37 4.08
C ARG A 346 -15.91 4.90 5.49
N GLU A 347 -16.42 4.08 6.41
CA GLU A 347 -16.53 4.44 7.83
C GLU A 347 -15.14 4.61 8.47
N GLY A 348 -14.25 3.62 8.28
CA GLY A 348 -12.89 3.69 8.83
C GLY A 348 -12.07 4.82 8.18
N HIS A 349 -12.21 5.04 6.87
CA HIS A 349 -11.60 6.20 6.20
C HIS A 349 -12.08 7.53 6.80
N ALA A 350 -13.39 7.74 6.97
CA ALA A 350 -13.94 8.97 7.52
C ALA A 350 -13.46 9.24 8.96
N HIS A 351 -13.40 8.18 9.78
CA HIS A 351 -12.89 8.26 11.14
C HIS A 351 -11.42 8.68 11.16
N ARG A 352 -10.55 8.02 10.39
CA ARG A 352 -9.11 8.35 10.35
C ARG A 352 -8.83 9.71 9.74
N LEU A 353 -9.61 10.14 8.75
CA LEU A 353 -9.44 11.46 8.11
C LEU A 353 -9.60 12.59 9.13
N THR A 354 -10.56 12.48 10.06
CA THR A 354 -10.77 13.49 11.10
C THR A 354 -9.56 13.59 12.04
N HIS A 355 -9.02 12.44 12.48
CA HIS A 355 -7.82 12.39 13.31
C HIS A 355 -6.59 12.93 12.59
N LEU A 356 -6.44 12.59 11.30
CA LEU A 356 -5.36 13.04 10.45
C LEU A 356 -5.38 14.56 10.26
N GLN A 357 -6.55 15.14 9.95
CA GLN A 357 -6.71 16.58 9.78
C GLN A 357 -6.30 17.34 11.04
N HIS A 358 -6.71 16.84 12.21
CA HIS A 358 -6.31 17.43 13.47
C HIS A 358 -4.80 17.32 13.72
N ALA A 359 -4.20 16.15 13.49
CA ALA A 359 -2.75 15.94 13.65
C ALA A 359 -1.93 16.85 12.72
N VAL A 360 -2.35 17.00 11.45
CA VAL A 360 -1.71 17.88 10.47
C VAL A 360 -1.86 19.36 10.86
N GLU A 361 -3.04 19.77 11.35
CA GLU A 361 -3.27 21.12 11.85
C GLU A 361 -2.33 21.45 13.00
N VAL A 362 -2.24 20.57 14.01
CA VAL A 362 -1.30 20.71 15.13
C VAL A 362 0.15 20.78 14.63
N ALA A 363 0.54 19.89 13.72
CA ALA A 363 1.91 19.84 13.21
C ALA A 363 2.30 21.10 12.41
N SER A 364 1.34 21.77 11.78
CA SER A 364 1.57 23.01 11.02
C SER A 364 2.13 24.15 11.89
N GLU A 365 1.96 24.08 13.22
CA GLU A 365 2.50 25.08 14.15
C GLU A 365 4.02 25.07 14.22
N TYR A 366 4.66 23.92 13.98
CA TYR A 366 6.09 23.73 14.17
C TYR A 366 6.81 23.13 12.96
N ARG A 367 6.11 22.81 11.87
CA ARG A 367 6.72 22.35 10.62
C ARG A 367 6.70 23.39 9.50
N LEU A 368 7.76 23.33 8.70
CA LEU A 368 7.85 24.13 7.48
C LEU A 368 6.87 23.65 6.43
N THR A 369 6.31 24.62 5.72
CA THR A 369 5.33 24.40 4.65
C THR A 369 5.93 24.57 3.24
N THR A 370 7.15 25.12 3.09
CA THR A 370 7.75 25.40 1.76
C THR A 370 9.26 25.10 1.69
N ASP A 371 9.69 24.49 0.57
CA ASP A 371 11.09 24.07 0.36
C ASP A 371 12.06 25.24 0.12
N ASN A 372 11.62 26.33 -0.52
CA ASN A 372 12.50 27.47 -0.80
C ASN A 372 12.97 28.19 0.48
N THR A 373 12.16 28.17 1.53
CA THR A 373 12.52 28.75 2.83
C THR A 373 13.48 27.83 3.60
N ALA A 374 13.43 26.52 3.36
CA ALA A 374 14.32 25.56 4.01
C ALA A 374 15.80 25.81 3.65
N VAL A 375 16.10 26.21 2.42
CA VAL A 375 17.48 26.53 2.00
C VAL A 375 18.03 27.69 2.85
N ARG A 376 17.27 28.78 2.97
CA ARG A 376 17.68 29.97 3.73
C ARG A 376 17.92 29.67 5.21
N PHE A 377 17.06 28.85 5.82
CA PHE A 377 17.24 28.45 7.22
C PHE A 377 18.43 27.51 7.42
N ARG A 378 18.68 26.61 6.46
CA ARG A 378 19.86 25.76 6.47
C ARG A 378 21.14 26.59 6.46
N GLU A 379 21.25 27.55 5.54
CA GLU A 379 22.44 28.42 5.44
C GLU A 379 22.70 29.21 6.74
N ALA A 380 21.65 29.76 7.35
CA ALA A 380 21.78 30.48 8.63
C ALA A 380 22.23 29.56 9.77
N LEU A 381 21.69 28.34 9.83
CA LEU A 381 22.07 27.35 10.84
C LEU A 381 23.48 26.79 10.59
N ASP A 382 23.90 26.59 9.35
CA ASP A 382 25.26 26.16 9.00
C ASP A 382 26.30 27.23 9.41
N ALA A 383 26.02 28.50 9.10
CA ALA A 383 26.87 29.62 9.50
C ALA A 383 27.01 29.72 11.02
N ALA A 384 25.88 29.65 11.74
CA ALA A 384 25.89 29.71 13.20
C ALA A 384 26.51 28.46 13.84
N THR A 385 26.32 27.27 13.25
CA THR A 385 26.89 26.00 13.73
C THR A 385 28.41 26.01 13.59
N SER A 386 28.95 26.54 12.49
CA SER A 386 30.39 26.65 12.26
C SER A 386 31.07 27.51 13.34
N HIS A 387 30.48 28.66 13.66
CA HIS A 387 30.96 29.51 14.76
C HIS A 387 30.85 28.86 16.15
N HIS A 388 29.88 27.97 16.36
CA HIS A 388 29.68 27.29 17.63
C HIS A 388 30.68 26.15 17.87
N TYR A 389 31.02 25.36 16.83
CA TYR A 389 31.97 24.25 16.96
C TYR A 389 33.43 24.70 17.13
N ASP A 390 33.79 25.87 16.59
CA ASP A 390 35.15 26.42 16.71
C ASP A 390 35.49 26.93 18.13
N GLN A 391 34.51 26.99 19.04
CA GLN A 391 34.67 27.56 20.38
C GLN A 391 34.77 26.45 21.45
N VAL A 392 35.99 26.19 21.94
CA VAL A 392 36.19 25.48 23.20
C VAL A 392 35.98 26.49 24.34
N LEU A 393 34.74 26.62 24.80
CA LEU A 393 34.39 27.57 25.85
C LEU A 393 34.81 27.08 27.23
N GLY A 394 35.43 27.98 28.01
CA GLY A 394 35.62 27.84 29.46
C GLY A 394 34.28 27.87 30.24
N ALA A 395 34.33 27.61 31.55
CA ALA A 395 33.12 27.58 32.39
C ALA A 395 32.37 28.93 32.41
N ASP A 396 33.11 30.04 32.57
CA ASP A 396 32.54 31.40 32.62
C ASP A 396 31.99 31.84 31.26
N GLU A 397 32.67 31.48 30.16
CA GLU A 397 32.22 31.78 28.81
C GLU A 397 30.94 31.01 28.44
N ARG A 398 30.77 29.76 28.92
CA ARG A 398 29.51 29.02 28.79
C ARG A 398 28.39 29.68 29.57
N LEU A 399 28.69 30.19 30.77
CA LEU A 399 27.71 30.90 31.58
C LEU A 399 27.26 32.20 30.89
N LEU A 400 28.20 32.98 30.34
CA LEU A 400 27.89 34.15 29.52
C LEU A 400 27.07 33.79 28.27
N ALA A 401 27.39 32.69 27.59
CA ALA A 401 26.63 32.23 26.43
C ALA A 401 25.18 31.83 26.78
N ARG A 402 24.96 31.22 27.95
CA ARG A 402 23.61 30.90 28.47
C ARG A 402 22.80 32.17 28.73
N TYR A 403 23.38 33.15 29.44
CA TYR A 403 22.73 34.45 29.67
C TYR A 403 22.44 35.20 28.37
N GLY A 404 23.39 35.23 27.44
CA GLY A 404 23.20 35.82 26.12
C GLY A 404 22.06 35.14 25.34
N THR A 405 21.92 33.82 25.43
CA THR A 405 20.79 33.09 24.83
C THR A 405 19.46 33.53 25.45
N ILE A 406 19.38 33.59 26.77
CA ILE A 406 18.16 34.01 27.50
C ILE A 406 17.79 35.45 27.17
N ASP A 407 18.77 36.36 27.09
CA ASP A 407 18.53 37.76 26.75
C ASP A 407 17.99 37.91 25.32
N ILE A 408 18.52 37.13 24.36
CA ILE A 408 18.02 37.11 22.97
C ILE A 408 16.60 36.52 22.92
N VAL A 409 16.31 35.46 23.67
CA VAL A 409 14.95 34.88 23.77
C VAL A 409 13.96 35.90 24.33
N ASN A 410 14.33 36.61 25.40
CA ASN A 410 13.48 37.65 25.99
C ASN A 410 13.21 38.81 25.02
N GLY A 411 14.22 39.23 24.27
CA GLY A 411 14.07 40.20 23.19
C GLY A 411 13.10 39.72 22.10
N ALA A 412 13.23 38.47 21.66
CA ALA A 412 12.34 37.87 20.67
C ALA A 412 10.88 37.76 21.19
N LEU A 413 10.67 37.39 22.45
CA LEU A 413 9.33 37.36 23.05
C LEU A 413 8.72 38.76 23.12
N ALA A 414 9.50 39.80 23.47
CA ALA A 414 9.03 41.18 23.45
C ALA A 414 8.61 41.63 22.05
N ASP A 415 9.35 41.22 21.01
CA ASP A 415 9.00 41.47 19.62
C ASP A 415 7.66 40.81 19.23
N PHE A 416 7.47 39.53 19.58
CA PHE A 416 6.22 38.82 19.32
C PHE A 416 5.03 39.44 20.07
N ARG A 417 5.21 39.87 21.33
CA ARG A 417 4.19 40.62 22.09
C ARG A 417 3.82 41.93 21.40
N SER A 418 4.79 42.63 20.81
CA SER A 418 4.58 43.89 20.07
C SER A 418 3.95 43.70 18.68
N GLY A 419 3.77 42.45 18.24
CA GLY A 419 3.20 42.12 16.93
C GLY A 419 4.22 41.92 15.81
N ARG A 420 5.54 42.04 16.09
CA ARG A 420 6.59 41.65 15.15
C ARG A 420 6.73 40.13 15.15
N ARG A 421 6.19 39.48 14.13
CA ARG A 421 6.12 38.01 13.99
C ARG A 421 7.28 37.40 13.19
N GLU A 422 8.33 38.18 12.95
CA GLU A 422 9.50 37.77 12.18
C GLU A 422 10.78 38.18 12.93
N LEU A 423 11.70 37.23 13.03
CA LEU A 423 13.08 37.37 13.49
C LEU A 423 14.01 37.23 12.30
N SER A 424 15.17 37.90 12.36
CA SER A 424 16.25 37.60 11.41
C SER A 424 16.69 36.14 11.53
N ASP A 425 17.10 35.54 10.41
CA ASP A 425 17.50 34.14 10.40
C ASP A 425 18.74 33.89 11.28
N GLU A 426 19.62 34.90 11.43
CA GLU A 426 20.76 34.87 12.35
C GLU A 426 20.32 34.80 13.82
N ILE A 427 19.39 35.66 14.24
CA ILE A 427 18.85 35.65 15.62
C ILE A 427 18.16 34.32 15.89
N ALA A 428 17.34 33.84 14.95
CA ALA A 428 16.68 32.55 15.08
C ALA A 428 17.69 31.40 15.21
N ALA A 429 18.72 31.35 14.37
CA ALA A 429 19.77 30.34 14.43
C ALA A 429 20.53 30.36 15.77
N ARG A 430 20.83 31.56 16.30
CA ARG A 430 21.47 31.72 17.62
C ARG A 430 20.60 31.21 18.75
N ILE A 431 19.30 31.48 18.74
CA ILE A 431 18.36 30.93 19.75
C ILE A 431 18.30 29.40 19.64
N ILE A 432 18.14 28.86 18.43
CA ILE A 432 18.05 27.41 18.19
C ILE A 432 19.30 26.69 18.72
N LEU A 433 20.49 27.23 18.48
CA LEU A 433 21.74 26.67 18.98
C LEU A 433 21.91 26.86 20.50
N GLY A 434 21.58 28.03 21.03
CA GLY A 434 21.72 28.32 22.45
C GLY A 434 20.83 27.42 23.33
N LEU A 435 19.62 27.10 22.85
CA LEU A 435 18.68 26.21 23.54
C LEU A 435 19.05 24.72 23.49
N GLN A 436 20.17 24.36 22.84
CA GLN A 436 20.74 23.03 22.98
C GLN A 436 21.43 22.84 24.35
N ASP A 437 21.81 23.93 25.03
CA ASP A 437 22.25 23.86 26.43
C ASP A 437 21.06 23.64 27.36
N LEU A 438 21.15 22.60 28.20
CA LEU A 438 20.07 22.17 29.08
C LEU A 438 19.67 23.26 30.09
N HIS A 439 20.61 24.06 30.59
CA HIS A 439 20.30 25.11 31.57
C HIS A 439 19.57 26.28 30.91
N ALA A 440 20.01 26.70 29.72
CA ALA A 440 19.32 27.73 28.95
C ALA A 440 17.88 27.31 28.60
N ARG A 441 17.69 26.05 28.18
CA ARG A 441 16.35 25.47 27.95
C ARG A 441 15.51 25.42 29.22
N ASP A 442 16.09 25.00 30.34
CA ASP A 442 15.34 24.84 31.60
C ASP A 442 14.92 26.20 32.17
N VAL A 443 15.72 27.26 31.96
CA VAL A 443 15.26 28.63 32.22
C VAL A 443 14.06 28.98 31.34
N ALA A 444 14.08 28.66 30.05
CA ALA A 444 12.92 28.89 29.17
C ALA A 444 11.66 28.07 29.54
N LEU A 445 11.79 26.95 30.26
CA LEU A 445 10.64 26.22 30.83
C LEU A 445 10.00 26.96 32.02
N SER A 446 10.78 27.78 32.73
CA SER A 446 10.36 28.50 33.93
C SER A 446 9.65 29.84 33.66
N THR A 447 9.75 30.35 32.42
CA THR A 447 9.27 31.68 32.03
C THR A 447 7.76 31.72 31.76
N GLY A 448 7.24 32.95 31.61
CA GLY A 448 5.88 33.20 31.15
C GLY A 448 4.85 33.29 32.26
N GLU A 449 4.23 34.47 32.38
CA GLU A 449 2.90 34.59 33.00
C GLU A 449 1.86 33.91 32.09
N GLU A 450 0.70 33.55 32.63
CA GLU A 450 -0.36 32.90 31.83
C GLU A 450 -0.78 33.72 30.61
N SER A 451 -0.69 35.05 30.70
CA SER A 451 -0.95 35.97 29.58
C SER A 451 0.06 35.90 28.44
N ASP A 452 1.27 35.37 28.69
CA ASP A 452 2.35 35.31 27.72
C ASP A 452 2.38 34.01 26.90
N LEU A 453 1.70 32.96 27.38
CA LEU A 453 1.70 31.64 26.75
C LEU A 453 1.37 31.65 25.25
N PRO A 454 0.42 32.46 24.73
CA PRO A 454 0.15 32.51 23.30
C PRO A 454 1.35 32.99 22.46
N TYR A 455 2.16 33.92 23.00
CA TYR A 455 3.34 34.43 22.31
C TYR A 455 4.52 33.47 22.39
N GLU A 456 4.66 32.77 23.53
CA GLU A 456 5.65 31.70 23.69
C GLU A 456 5.37 30.54 22.72
N ARG A 457 4.10 30.08 22.62
CA ARG A 457 3.68 29.06 21.65
C ARG A 457 4.06 29.46 20.22
N GLN A 458 3.78 30.71 19.85
CA GLN A 458 4.14 31.25 18.53
C GLN A 458 5.65 31.26 18.31
N LEU A 459 6.45 31.72 19.28
CA LEU A 459 7.91 31.76 19.17
C LEU A 459 8.50 30.34 19.03
N TRP A 460 8.08 29.40 19.88
CA TRP A 460 8.62 28.04 19.86
C TRP A 460 8.23 27.29 18.59
N GLY A 461 6.98 27.42 18.15
CA GLY A 461 6.55 26.90 16.84
C GLY A 461 7.36 27.52 15.71
N TYR A 462 7.51 28.85 15.70
CA TYR A 462 8.29 29.59 14.70
C TYR A 462 9.76 29.13 14.62
N LEU A 463 10.41 28.91 15.76
CA LEU A 463 11.80 28.44 15.80
C LEU A 463 11.92 26.95 15.42
N ALA A 464 11.00 26.11 15.88
CA ALA A 464 10.97 24.68 15.54
C ALA A 464 10.85 24.47 14.02
N ARG A 465 10.04 25.29 13.33
CA ARG A 465 9.92 25.26 11.86
C ARG A 465 11.26 25.40 11.15
N ARG A 466 12.23 26.10 11.73
CA ARG A 466 13.53 26.37 11.10
C ARG A 466 14.51 25.21 11.21
N CYS A 467 14.20 24.20 12.02
CA CYS A 467 15.05 23.02 12.19
C CYS A 467 14.87 22.05 11.01
N VAL A 468 15.42 22.43 9.85
CA VAL A 468 15.36 21.68 8.60
C VAL A 468 16.55 20.73 8.41
N PRO A 469 16.43 19.67 7.59
CA PRO A 469 17.58 18.82 7.25
C PRO A 469 18.77 19.64 6.72
N PRO A 470 20.02 19.35 7.18
CA PRO A 470 20.42 18.25 8.07
C PRO A 470 20.31 18.57 9.58
N HIS A 471 19.73 19.70 9.98
CA HIS A 471 19.64 20.18 11.35
C HIS A 471 18.34 19.82 12.09
N THR A 472 17.54 18.88 11.59
CA THR A 472 16.31 18.43 12.25
C THR A 472 16.54 18.00 13.70
N GLY A 473 17.70 17.42 14.00
CA GLY A 473 18.10 17.04 15.37
C GLY A 473 18.19 18.19 16.39
N LYS A 474 18.12 19.45 15.94
CA LYS A 474 18.08 20.64 16.82
C LYS A 474 16.66 21.02 17.28
N ALA A 475 15.61 20.40 16.72
CA ALA A 475 14.21 20.68 17.04
C ALA A 475 13.74 20.23 18.44
N PRO A 476 14.22 19.11 19.06
CA PRO A 476 13.62 18.56 20.28
C PRO A 476 13.49 19.54 21.46
N PRO A 477 14.47 20.43 21.78
CA PRO A 477 14.29 21.44 22.81
C PRO A 477 13.13 22.40 22.53
N LEU A 478 12.99 22.83 21.27
CA LEU A 478 11.95 23.79 20.86
C LEU A 478 10.57 23.14 20.87
N LEU A 479 10.46 21.90 20.39
CA LEU A 479 9.24 21.10 20.45
C LEU A 479 8.81 20.82 21.88
N THR A 480 9.78 20.63 22.78
CA THR A 480 9.51 20.45 24.21
C THR A 480 9.00 21.74 24.85
N LEU A 481 9.59 22.89 24.53
CA LEU A 481 9.08 24.19 24.99
C LEU A 481 7.68 24.47 24.43
N LEU A 482 7.45 24.18 23.16
CA LEU A 482 6.13 24.29 22.52
C LEU A 482 5.09 23.42 23.23
N GLY A 483 5.40 22.14 23.43
CA GLY A 483 4.48 21.20 24.08
C GLY A 483 4.23 21.56 25.55
N TRP A 484 5.24 22.06 26.27
CA TRP A 484 5.11 22.56 27.62
C TRP A 484 4.14 23.75 27.71
N VAL A 485 4.27 24.72 26.81
CA VAL A 485 3.37 25.87 26.75
C VAL A 485 1.95 25.45 26.39
N ALA A 486 1.77 24.55 25.41
CA ALA A 486 0.47 24.01 25.06
C ALA A 486 -0.20 23.29 26.24
N TRP A 487 0.56 22.48 27.00
CA TRP A 487 0.04 21.80 28.19
C TRP A 487 -0.40 22.81 29.27
N ARG A 488 0.38 23.87 29.50
CA ARG A 488 0.00 24.96 30.40
C ARG A 488 -1.25 25.73 29.95
N GLN A 489 -1.57 25.71 28.66
CA GLN A 489 -2.81 26.26 28.10
C GLN A 489 -4.02 25.30 28.19
N GLY A 490 -3.81 24.07 28.68
CA GLY A 490 -4.83 23.02 28.72
C GLY A 490 -4.95 22.21 27.41
N ASP A 491 -4.07 22.44 26.44
CA ASP A 491 -4.05 21.75 25.15
C ASP A 491 -3.10 20.55 25.22
N THR A 492 -3.60 19.45 25.80
CA THR A 492 -2.83 18.21 25.96
C THR A 492 -2.59 17.49 24.63
N VAL A 493 -3.38 17.77 23.59
CA VAL A 493 -3.24 17.14 22.28
C VAL A 493 -2.03 17.71 21.56
N THR A 494 -1.95 19.05 21.42
CA THR A 494 -0.75 19.69 20.85
C THR A 494 0.49 19.37 21.67
N ALA A 495 0.39 19.36 23.00
CA ALA A 495 1.50 18.98 23.86
C ALA A 495 2.01 17.56 23.57
N SER A 496 1.11 16.58 23.53
CA SER A 496 1.46 15.18 23.26
C SER A 496 2.09 15.01 21.87
N HIS A 497 1.54 15.68 20.84
CA HIS A 497 2.10 15.65 19.50
C HIS A 497 3.51 16.24 19.44
N ALA A 498 3.73 17.42 20.04
CA ALA A 498 5.04 18.07 20.03
C ALA A 498 6.10 17.24 20.78
N PHE A 499 5.75 16.63 21.92
CA PHE A 499 6.67 15.76 22.64
C PHE A 499 6.94 14.44 21.90
N ALA A 500 5.92 13.82 21.32
CA ALA A 500 6.08 12.60 20.52
C ALA A 500 7.01 12.87 19.32
N GLU A 501 6.81 13.99 18.63
CA GLU A 501 7.68 14.41 17.53
C GLU A 501 9.13 14.64 18.00
N ALA A 502 9.33 15.24 19.18
CA ALA A 502 10.67 15.41 19.75
C ALA A 502 11.37 14.07 20.02
N VAL A 503 10.62 13.06 20.47
CA VAL A 503 11.11 11.69 20.68
C VAL A 503 11.36 10.97 19.36
N ASP A 504 10.52 11.16 18.35
CA ASP A 504 10.73 10.59 17.02
C ASP A 504 12.01 11.13 16.37
N ILE A 505 12.25 12.45 16.50
CA ILE A 505 13.47 13.09 15.99
C ILE A 505 14.71 12.64 16.76
N TYR A 506 14.62 12.54 18.09
CA TYR A 506 15.71 12.06 18.93
C TYR A 506 15.19 11.10 20.01
N PRO A 507 15.28 9.78 19.78
CA PRO A 507 14.78 8.77 20.72
C PRO A 507 15.42 8.81 22.11
N GLY A 508 16.57 9.47 22.25
CA GLY A 508 17.26 9.69 23.52
C GLY A 508 16.79 10.92 24.32
N TYR A 509 15.87 11.74 23.81
CA TYR A 509 15.50 13.01 24.46
C TYR A 509 14.62 12.79 25.70
N THR A 510 15.26 12.62 26.87
CA THR A 510 14.60 12.26 28.13
C THR A 510 13.51 13.24 28.57
N MET A 511 13.70 14.54 28.36
CA MET A 511 12.74 15.55 28.81
C MET A 511 11.36 15.39 28.16
N ALA A 512 11.31 15.17 26.84
CA ALA A 512 10.05 14.95 26.14
C ALA A 512 9.34 13.66 26.61
N LYS A 513 10.09 12.59 26.90
CA LYS A 513 9.52 11.36 27.47
C LYS A 513 8.89 11.59 28.84
N LEU A 514 9.59 12.31 29.73
CA LEU A 514 9.09 12.62 31.07
C LEU A 514 7.82 13.48 31.03
N LEU A 515 7.74 14.45 30.12
CA LEU A 515 6.54 15.28 29.96
C LEU A 515 5.39 14.51 29.33
N LEU A 516 5.65 13.60 28.38
CA LEU A 516 4.63 12.66 27.87
C LEU A 516 4.06 11.79 28.98
N ASP A 517 4.93 11.21 29.82
CA ASP A 517 4.50 10.42 30.97
C ASP A 517 3.78 11.29 32.00
N GLY A 518 4.17 12.56 32.14
CA GLY A 518 3.45 13.53 32.95
C GLY A 518 2.00 13.74 32.48
N ILE A 519 1.77 13.90 31.17
CA ILE A 519 0.42 14.02 30.60
C ILE A 519 -0.37 12.72 30.83
N ARG A 520 0.24 11.56 30.56
CA ARG A 520 -0.41 10.24 30.73
C ARG A 520 -0.82 9.95 32.16
N ASN A 521 -0.06 10.46 33.13
CA ASN A 521 -0.33 10.31 34.56
C ASN A 521 -1.11 11.49 35.15
N GLU A 522 -1.68 12.37 34.31
CA GLU A 522 -2.50 13.51 34.72
C GLU A 522 -1.79 14.43 35.75
N CYS A 523 -0.47 14.61 35.60
CA CYS A 523 0.30 15.49 36.47
C CYS A 523 -0.14 16.95 36.33
N ASP A 524 -0.18 17.68 37.44
CA ASP A 524 -0.46 19.12 37.42
C ASP A 524 0.76 19.91 36.88
N PRO A 525 0.63 20.64 35.76
CA PRO A 525 1.72 21.44 35.21
C PRO A 525 2.19 22.54 36.17
N ALA A 526 1.34 23.04 37.08
CA ALA A 526 1.76 24.06 38.06
C ALA A 526 2.85 23.55 39.00
N ARG A 527 2.82 22.26 39.33
CA ARG A 527 3.82 21.63 40.22
C ARG A 527 5.17 21.48 39.53
N LEU A 528 5.17 21.12 38.25
CA LEU A 528 6.39 21.08 37.44
C LEU A 528 6.96 22.48 37.19
N LEU A 529 6.09 23.48 36.97
CA LEU A 529 6.49 24.88 36.82
C LEU A 529 7.21 25.41 38.06
N ALA A 530 6.75 25.07 39.26
CA ALA A 530 7.42 25.44 40.51
C ALA A 530 8.85 24.89 40.55
N MET A 531 9.04 23.62 40.19
CA MET A 531 10.37 23.00 40.13
C MET A 531 11.29 23.70 39.11
N TYR A 532 10.77 24.05 37.93
CA TYR A 532 11.55 24.79 36.93
C TYR A 532 11.91 26.20 37.40
N ARG A 533 11.02 26.88 38.14
CA ARG A 533 11.30 28.20 38.73
C ARG A 533 12.36 28.16 39.81
N ASP A 534 12.37 27.14 40.65
CA ASP A 534 13.40 26.95 41.67
C ASP A 534 14.78 26.76 41.02
N ALA A 535 14.86 25.90 40.00
CA ALA A 535 16.10 25.70 39.22
C ALA A 535 16.56 26.97 38.49
N ALA A 536 15.62 27.76 37.95
CA ALA A 536 15.94 29.04 37.31
C ALA A 536 16.42 30.11 38.31
N ALA A 537 15.91 30.10 39.55
CA ALA A 537 16.38 30.99 40.60
C ALA A 537 17.81 30.65 41.05
N GLU A 538 18.14 29.35 41.16
CA GLU A 538 19.51 28.89 41.40
C GLU A 538 20.46 29.32 40.28
N PHE A 539 20.02 29.20 39.02
CA PHE A 539 20.78 29.69 37.87
C PHE A 539 20.99 31.21 37.94
N ALA A 540 19.94 32.00 38.19
CA ALA A 540 20.05 33.46 38.28
C ALA A 540 20.96 33.93 39.43
N ALA A 541 21.02 33.17 40.53
CA ALA A 541 21.92 33.45 41.65
C ALA A 541 23.41 33.32 41.29
N SER A 542 23.75 32.67 40.17
CA SER A 542 25.12 32.56 39.67
C SER A 542 25.54 33.73 38.74
N ARG A 543 24.63 34.69 38.46
CA ARG A 543 24.91 35.88 37.63
C ARG A 543 25.88 36.90 38.26
N PRO A 544 25.82 37.19 39.58
CA PRO A 544 26.66 38.22 40.20
C PRO A 544 28.16 37.94 40.14
N ASP A 545 28.57 36.67 40.02
CA ASP A 545 29.98 36.27 39.93
C ASP A 545 30.62 36.71 38.59
N LEU A 546 29.81 37.02 37.56
CA LEU A 546 30.27 37.46 36.23
C LEU A 546 30.42 38.97 36.09
N ASP A 547 29.66 39.78 36.85
CA ASP A 547 29.79 41.26 36.81
C ASP A 547 31.13 41.74 37.45
N THR A 548 31.88 40.81 38.06
CA THR A 548 33.20 41.03 38.69
C THR A 548 34.39 40.48 37.90
N LEU A 549 34.16 39.86 36.74
CA LEU A 549 35.17 39.38 35.77
C LEU A 549 35.31 40.38 34.61
#